data_AF-A0A932QCU8-F1
#
_entry.id   AF-A0A932QCU8-F1
#
_cell.length_a   1.000
_cell.length_b   1.000
_cell.length_c   1.000
_cell.angle_alpha   90.00
_cell.angle_beta   90.00
_cell.angle_gamma   90.00
#
_symmetry.space_group_name_H-M   'P 1'
#
loop_
_entity.id
_entity.type
_entity.pdbx_description
1 polymer ?
#
loop_
_entity_poly.entity_id
_entity_poly.type
_entity_poly.pdbx_seq_one_letter_code
_entity_poly.pdbx_strand_id
1 'polypeptide(L)'
;MPRRAPLLVAVLSLSLTACLNTGPHTGTPVGIILMNARSTGSGFTTYPTANFYRANNVTLSSAGAASDSCQLAPYAAATGATDAIAIGAGTGVAISVSGRTDTLRKTSASDLTYRLSSASGLAFTPGDSAFFTIAGDVAGFVATSVHAKTAEAFSASALAVPPAGQDLPVTWSQPNDANGAMVVSLRYNDPLASGTGLNVQIYCDFHDKGTGTIPAALVAKWAGSSMRETLMQRLRTMIWQDPNSSQYVNVVSTFEIPTPLSP
;
A
#
# COMPACT_ATOMS: atom_id res chain seq x y z
N MET A 1 -9.66 12.63 19.18
CA MET A 1 -9.44 12.66 17.71
C MET A 1 -8.57 11.47 17.34
N PRO A 2 -9.00 10.56 16.46
CA PRO A 2 -8.15 9.43 16.11
C PRO A 2 -6.95 9.97 15.33
N ARG A 3 -5.75 9.76 15.87
CA ARG A 3 -4.49 10.01 15.17
C ARG A 3 -4.54 9.24 13.86
N ARG A 4 -4.51 9.95 12.72
CA ARG A 4 -4.28 9.34 11.41
C ARG A 4 -2.87 8.76 11.45
N ALA A 5 -2.74 7.47 11.74
CA ALA A 5 -1.47 6.78 11.58
C ALA A 5 -1.01 6.94 10.13
N PRO A 6 0.21 7.43 9.88
CA PRO A 6 0.74 7.56 8.52
C PRO A 6 0.89 6.15 7.96
N LEU A 7 -0.06 5.78 7.09
CA LEU A 7 -0.02 4.55 6.30
C LEU A 7 1.38 4.42 5.71
N LEU A 8 2.04 3.28 5.91
CA LEU A 8 3.00 2.83 4.90
C LEU A 8 2.17 2.59 3.65
N VAL A 9 2.09 3.63 2.82
CA VAL A 9 2.21 3.42 1.40
C VAL A 9 3.56 2.74 1.26
N ALA A 10 3.57 1.40 1.41
CA ALA A 10 4.59 0.54 0.86
C ALA A 10 4.89 1.18 -0.48
N VAL A 11 6.15 1.57 -0.67
CA VAL A 11 6.59 2.46 -1.73
C VAL A 11 6.20 1.82 -3.07
N LEU A 12 4.95 2.01 -3.47
CA LEU A 12 4.53 2.15 -4.84
C LEU A 12 5.06 3.53 -5.18
N SER A 13 6.36 3.59 -5.43
CA SER A 13 6.89 4.58 -6.35
C SER A 13 6.21 4.30 -7.70
N LEU A 14 4.98 4.80 -7.86
CA LEU A 14 4.73 5.53 -9.09
C LEU A 14 5.69 6.72 -9.05
N SER A 15 6.93 6.49 -9.51
CA SER A 15 7.81 7.57 -9.96
C SER A 15 7.20 8.10 -11.25
N LEU A 16 6.10 8.82 -11.10
CA LEU A 16 5.59 9.74 -12.08
C LEU A 16 6.49 10.99 -11.95
N THR A 17 6.82 11.68 -13.05
CA THR A 17 7.88 12.70 -13.13
C THR A 17 7.39 14.03 -13.76
N ALA A 18 6.40 14.73 -13.19
CA ALA A 18 5.74 15.86 -13.87
C ALA A 18 6.56 17.14 -14.06
N CYS A 19 6.66 17.56 -15.32
CA CYS A 19 6.42 18.93 -15.73
C CYS A 19 4.97 19.07 -16.21
N LEU A 20 4.28 20.16 -15.84
CA LEU A 20 2.96 20.52 -16.37
C LEU A 20 3.04 20.71 -17.89
N ASN A 21 2.76 19.65 -18.65
CA ASN A 21 2.59 19.75 -20.11
C ASN A 21 1.10 19.78 -20.43
N THR A 22 0.63 20.93 -20.90
CA THR A 22 -0.72 21.16 -21.46
C THR A 22 -0.88 20.54 -22.86
N GLY A 23 -0.20 19.42 -23.12
CA GLY A 23 -0.21 18.72 -24.40
C GLY A 23 -1.29 17.63 -24.49
N PRO A 24 -1.54 17.07 -25.69
CA PRO A 24 -2.56 16.04 -25.91
C PRO A 24 -2.35 14.79 -25.05
N HIS A 25 -3.45 14.21 -24.57
CA HIS A 25 -3.52 13.16 -23.54
C HIS A 25 -3.15 11.74 -24.05
N THR A 26 -1.88 11.48 -24.38
CA THR A 26 -1.45 10.23 -25.06
C THR A 26 -0.89 9.12 -24.15
N GLY A 27 -1.28 9.06 -22.88
CA GLY A 27 -0.80 8.02 -21.94
C GLY A 27 -1.72 6.81 -21.77
N THR A 28 -1.20 5.79 -21.09
CA THR A 28 -1.90 4.56 -20.68
C THR A 28 -2.84 4.81 -19.49
N PRO A 29 -4.12 4.42 -19.56
CA PRO A 29 -5.03 4.48 -18.42
C PRO A 29 -4.64 3.49 -17.32
N VAL A 30 -4.61 3.94 -16.06
CA VAL A 30 -4.30 3.12 -14.88
C VAL A 30 -5.31 3.41 -13.78
N GLY A 31 -5.98 2.36 -13.30
CA GLY A 31 -6.79 2.38 -12.09
C GLY A 31 -5.97 1.84 -10.92
N ILE A 32 -5.91 2.58 -9.81
CA ILE A 32 -5.28 2.13 -8.57
C ILE A 32 -6.36 2.06 -7.51
N ILE A 33 -6.59 0.86 -6.99
CA ILE A 33 -7.54 0.62 -5.91
C ILE A 33 -6.77 0.19 -4.68
N LEU A 34 -6.91 0.94 -3.59
CA LEU A 34 -6.26 0.66 -2.33
C LEU A 34 -7.29 0.11 -1.35
N MET A 35 -6.99 -1.02 -0.71
CA MET A 35 -7.77 -1.59 0.40
C MET A 35 -6.85 -1.81 1.60
N ASN A 36 -7.17 -1.24 2.75
CA ASN A 36 -6.38 -1.44 3.95
C ASN A 36 -7.25 -2.08 5.03
N ALA A 37 -6.77 -3.16 5.65
CA ALA A 37 -7.40 -3.72 6.83
C ALA A 37 -7.08 -2.86 8.05
N ARG A 38 -8.11 -2.43 8.78
CA ARG A 38 -7.96 -1.85 10.11
C ARG A 38 -8.76 -2.66 11.10
N SER A 39 -8.18 -2.95 12.26
CA SER A 39 -8.93 -3.52 13.38
C SER A 39 -10.01 -2.52 13.82
N THR A 40 -11.21 -3.01 14.08
CA THR A 40 -12.35 -2.23 14.59
C THR A 40 -13.17 -3.15 15.49
N GLY A 41 -13.00 -2.99 16.81
CA GLY A 41 -13.53 -3.96 17.78
C GLY A 41 -12.89 -5.33 17.57
N SER A 42 -13.71 -6.38 17.48
CA SER A 42 -13.28 -7.77 17.22
C SER A 42 -13.15 -8.11 15.72
N GLY A 43 -13.47 -7.19 14.82
CA GLY A 43 -13.47 -7.41 13.38
C GLY A 43 -12.51 -6.49 12.62
N PHE A 44 -12.57 -6.57 11.31
CA PHE A 44 -11.78 -5.73 10.41
C PHE A 44 -12.67 -4.91 9.48
N THR A 45 -12.22 -3.69 9.22
CA THR A 45 -12.89 -2.75 8.33
C THR A 45 -11.90 -2.19 7.33
N THR A 46 -12.33 -2.02 6.08
CA THR A 46 -11.57 -1.34 5.03
C THR A 46 -12.24 -0.03 4.64
N TYR A 47 -11.40 0.92 4.22
CA TYR A 47 -11.81 2.22 3.69
C TYR A 47 -11.24 2.38 2.28
N PRO A 48 -11.74 1.58 1.32
CA PRO A 48 -11.19 1.52 -0.01
C PRO A 48 -11.22 2.88 -0.68
N THR A 49 -10.15 3.15 -1.43
CA THR A 49 -10.07 4.31 -2.32
C THR A 49 -9.70 3.84 -3.71
N ALA A 50 -10.21 4.52 -4.73
CA ALA A 50 -9.82 4.30 -6.10
C ALA A 50 -9.44 5.64 -6.76
N ASN A 51 -8.32 5.62 -7.47
CA ASN A 51 -7.84 6.75 -8.24
C ASN A 51 -7.54 6.27 -9.65
N PHE A 52 -7.79 7.12 -10.64
CA PHE A 52 -7.61 6.78 -12.04
C PHE A 52 -6.78 7.84 -12.71
N TYR A 53 -5.82 7.38 -13.50
CA TYR A 53 -4.80 8.22 -14.10
C TYR A 53 -4.57 7.82 -15.55
N ARG A 54 -3.98 8.75 -16.29
CA ARG A 54 -3.34 8.51 -17.57
C ARG A 54 -1.84 8.82 -17.42
N ALA A 55 -0.98 7.86 -17.74
CA ALA A 55 0.47 7.97 -17.52
C ALA A 55 1.25 7.39 -18.71
N ASN A 56 2.39 8.01 -19.05
CA ASN A 56 3.19 7.62 -20.22
C ASN A 56 4.08 6.38 -19.96
N ASN A 57 4.61 6.26 -18.74
CA ASN A 57 5.40 5.11 -18.29
C ASN A 57 4.77 4.55 -17.02
N VAL A 58 4.23 3.34 -17.12
CA VAL A 58 3.53 2.70 -16.01
C VAL A 58 4.38 1.54 -15.51
N THR A 59 4.93 1.69 -14.30
CA THR A 59 5.52 0.58 -13.55
C THR A 59 4.66 0.34 -12.33
N LEU A 60 4.09 -0.87 -12.23
CA LEU A 60 3.24 -1.26 -11.12
C LEU A 60 4.00 -2.26 -10.25
N SER A 61 4.17 -1.94 -8.98
CA SER A 61 4.76 -2.88 -8.02
C SER A 61 3.81 -4.04 -7.78
N SER A 62 4.37 -5.25 -7.78
CA SER A 62 3.68 -6.49 -7.44
C SER A 62 4.27 -7.07 -6.15
N ALA A 63 3.43 -7.61 -5.28
CA ALA A 63 3.85 -8.40 -4.13
C ALA A 63 4.70 -9.61 -4.55
N GLY A 64 4.43 -10.18 -5.73
CA GLY A 64 5.25 -11.27 -6.28
C GLY A 64 6.66 -10.86 -6.71
N ALA A 65 6.97 -9.56 -6.73
CA ALA A 65 8.30 -9.03 -7.05
C ALA A 65 9.14 -8.72 -5.80
N ALA A 66 8.71 -9.19 -4.62
CA ALA A 66 9.52 -9.08 -3.41
C ALA A 66 10.90 -9.73 -3.63
N SER A 67 11.92 -9.18 -2.98
CA SER A 67 13.32 -9.49 -3.28
C SER A 67 14.11 -10.00 -2.09
N ASP A 68 13.49 -10.08 -0.90
CA ASP A 68 14.17 -10.32 0.38
C ASP A 68 15.30 -9.31 0.62
N SER A 69 15.02 -8.04 0.32
CA SER A 69 15.99 -6.95 0.39
C SER A 69 15.62 -5.93 1.46
N CYS A 70 16.62 -5.18 1.90
CA CYS A 70 16.47 -4.06 2.81
C CYS A 70 17.27 -2.87 2.31
N GLN A 71 16.69 -1.67 2.40
CA GLN A 71 17.32 -0.43 2.00
C GLN A 71 17.07 0.68 3.01
N LEU A 72 17.99 1.64 3.08
CA LEU A 72 17.84 2.85 3.88
C LEU A 72 17.17 3.94 3.04
N ALA A 73 16.14 4.57 3.58
CA ALA A 73 15.43 5.66 2.91
C ALA A 73 15.08 6.78 3.89
N PRO A 74 14.93 8.04 3.42
CA PRO A 74 14.32 9.10 4.21
C PRO A 74 12.91 8.70 4.66
N TYR A 75 12.55 9.01 5.90
CA TYR A 75 11.18 8.89 6.40
C TYR A 75 10.52 10.26 6.39
N ALA A 76 10.01 10.64 5.22
CA ALA A 76 9.20 11.83 5.01
C ALA A 76 7.99 11.47 4.14
N ALA A 77 6.95 12.30 4.14
CA ALA A 77 5.86 12.14 3.18
C ALA A 77 6.43 12.19 1.76
N ALA A 78 6.12 11.18 0.94
CA ALA A 78 6.60 11.14 -0.44
C ALA A 78 6.10 12.37 -1.20
N THR A 79 7.00 13.30 -1.53
CA THR A 79 6.74 14.44 -2.42
C THR A 79 7.38 14.14 -3.77
N GLY A 80 6.67 13.38 -4.61
CA GLY A 80 7.04 13.18 -6.02
C GLY A 80 6.18 14.05 -6.92
N ALA A 81 6.79 14.72 -7.90
CA ALA A 81 6.05 15.44 -8.95
C ALA A 81 5.48 14.42 -9.93
N THR A 82 4.16 14.26 -10.09
CA THR A 82 3.58 13.15 -10.87
C THR A 82 3.18 13.51 -12.32
N ASP A 83 3.80 12.92 -13.36
CA ASP A 83 3.38 12.91 -14.79
C ASP A 83 1.99 12.33 -15.09
N ALA A 84 1.24 11.91 -14.06
CA ALA A 84 -0.08 11.33 -14.23
C ALA A 84 -1.12 12.45 -14.35
N ILE A 85 -1.96 12.35 -15.37
CA ILE A 85 -3.17 13.17 -15.46
C ILE A 85 -4.30 12.36 -14.85
N ALA A 86 -4.97 12.89 -13.83
CA ALA A 86 -6.14 12.24 -13.27
C ALA A 86 -7.27 12.18 -14.31
N ILE A 87 -7.90 11.02 -14.43
CA ILE A 87 -9.03 10.78 -15.33
C ILE A 87 -10.25 10.28 -14.56
N GLY A 88 -11.44 10.40 -15.15
CA GLY A 88 -12.66 9.85 -14.57
C GLY A 88 -12.79 8.35 -14.82
N ALA A 89 -13.60 7.69 -13.98
CA ALA A 89 -13.98 6.29 -14.12
C ALA A 89 -15.50 6.11 -14.05
N GLY A 90 -16.23 7.19 -14.38
CA GLY A 90 -17.69 7.23 -14.40
C GLY A 90 -18.30 7.60 -13.05
N THR A 91 -19.54 7.16 -12.87
CA THR A 91 -20.40 7.45 -11.72
C THR A 91 -19.90 6.83 -10.41
N GLY A 92 -19.06 5.80 -10.47
CA GLY A 92 -18.46 5.18 -9.30
C GLY A 92 -17.75 3.86 -9.61
N VAL A 93 -17.19 3.29 -8.55
CA VAL A 93 -16.63 1.93 -8.55
C VAL A 93 -17.42 1.10 -7.55
N ALA A 94 -18.18 0.12 -8.03
CA ALA A 94 -18.84 -0.83 -7.14
C ALA A 94 -17.80 -1.80 -6.56
N ILE A 95 -17.92 -2.10 -5.27
CA ILE A 95 -17.06 -3.06 -4.57
C ILE A 95 -17.94 -4.13 -3.93
N SER A 96 -17.48 -5.39 -3.98
CA SER A 96 -18.00 -6.49 -3.17
C SER A 96 -16.85 -7.20 -2.46
N VAL A 97 -16.88 -7.32 -1.13
CA VAL A 97 -15.89 -8.06 -0.35
C VAL A 97 -16.56 -8.75 0.83
N SER A 98 -16.20 -10.00 1.10
CA SER A 98 -16.83 -10.82 2.16
C SER A 98 -18.37 -10.84 2.09
N GLY A 99 -18.93 -10.83 0.87
CA GLY A 99 -20.38 -10.78 0.63
C GLY A 99 -21.05 -9.43 0.88
N ARG A 100 -20.30 -8.38 1.25
CA ARG A 100 -20.83 -7.02 1.42
C ARG A 100 -20.52 -6.16 0.22
N THR A 101 -21.51 -5.40 -0.23
CA THR A 101 -21.39 -4.51 -1.38
C THR A 101 -21.48 -3.04 -0.98
N ASP A 102 -20.72 -2.19 -1.67
CA ASP A 102 -20.82 -0.73 -1.57
C ASP A 102 -20.37 -0.08 -2.88
N THR A 103 -20.36 1.25 -2.96
CA THR A 103 -19.90 2.01 -4.13
C THR A 103 -18.97 3.15 -3.70
N LEU A 104 -17.78 3.18 -4.29
CA LEU A 104 -16.86 4.30 -4.17
C LEU A 104 -17.32 5.42 -5.11
N ARG A 105 -17.46 6.63 -4.58
CA ARG A 105 -17.87 7.83 -5.33
C ARG A 105 -16.95 9.00 -5.02
N LYS A 106 -16.91 9.94 -5.95
CA LYS A 106 -16.32 11.27 -5.70
C LYS A 106 -17.30 12.08 -4.85
N THR A 107 -16.79 12.83 -3.88
CA THR A 107 -17.62 13.71 -3.03
C THR A 107 -17.99 15.02 -3.73
N SER A 108 -17.21 15.43 -4.73
CA SER A 108 -17.40 16.62 -5.56
C SER A 108 -16.79 16.39 -6.95
N ALA A 109 -17.12 17.24 -7.93
CA ALA A 109 -16.58 17.16 -9.28
C ALA A 109 -15.05 17.37 -9.33
N SER A 110 -14.50 18.15 -8.40
CA SER A 110 -13.06 18.41 -8.27
C SER A 110 -12.28 17.27 -7.62
N ASP A 111 -12.96 16.30 -6.99
CA ASP A 111 -12.27 15.19 -6.34
C ASP A 111 -11.65 14.25 -7.38
N LEU A 112 -10.42 13.86 -7.13
CA LEU A 112 -9.70 12.87 -7.95
C LEU A 112 -9.86 11.45 -7.41
N THR A 113 -10.26 11.33 -6.14
CA THR A 113 -10.35 10.05 -5.41
C THR A 113 -11.80 9.63 -5.20
N TYR A 114 -12.12 8.43 -5.68
CA TYR A 114 -13.34 7.71 -5.34
C TYR A 114 -13.16 7.06 -3.96
N ARG A 115 -14.13 7.24 -3.07
CA ARG A 115 -14.09 6.72 -1.69
C ARG A 115 -15.49 6.28 -1.26
N LEU A 116 -15.57 5.47 -0.20
CA LEU A 116 -16.85 5.18 0.44
C LEU A 116 -17.50 6.47 0.95
N SER A 117 -18.82 6.56 0.79
CA SER A 117 -19.61 7.63 1.42
C SER A 117 -19.78 7.38 2.92
N SER A 118 -19.81 6.11 3.35
CA SER A 118 -19.95 5.76 4.76
C SER A 118 -18.66 5.97 5.55
N ALA A 119 -18.76 6.71 6.65
CA ALA A 119 -17.68 6.85 7.62
C ALA A 119 -17.44 5.57 8.46
N SER A 120 -18.34 4.59 8.40
CA SER A 120 -18.17 3.30 9.09
C SER A 120 -17.20 2.36 8.37
N GLY A 121 -16.87 2.65 7.11
CA GLY A 121 -16.14 1.73 6.23
C GLY A 121 -16.92 0.47 5.91
N LEU A 122 -16.25 -0.47 5.25
CA LEU A 122 -16.80 -1.76 4.84
C LEU A 122 -16.17 -2.87 5.69
N ALA A 123 -16.97 -3.54 6.51
CA ALA A 123 -16.49 -4.66 7.30
C ALA A 123 -16.20 -5.87 6.39
N PHE A 124 -15.12 -6.58 6.66
CA PHE A 124 -14.68 -7.71 5.85
C PHE A 124 -13.78 -8.67 6.64
N THR A 125 -13.54 -9.84 6.07
CA THR A 125 -12.56 -10.82 6.57
C THR A 125 -11.28 -10.72 5.73
N PRO A 126 -10.12 -10.40 6.35
CA PRO A 126 -8.83 -10.41 5.66
C PRO A 126 -8.54 -11.76 5.00
N GLY A 127 -8.12 -11.73 3.73
CA GLY A 127 -7.90 -12.93 2.91
C GLY A 127 -9.06 -13.30 1.99
N ASP A 128 -10.24 -12.70 2.17
CA ASP A 128 -11.38 -12.92 1.28
C ASP A 128 -11.18 -12.26 -0.10
N SER A 129 -11.92 -12.76 -1.09
CA SER A 129 -12.02 -12.16 -2.41
C SER A 129 -12.73 -10.81 -2.38
N ALA A 130 -12.22 -9.88 -3.19
CA ALA A 130 -12.82 -8.60 -3.48
C ALA A 130 -13.09 -8.50 -5.00
N PHE A 131 -14.24 -7.95 -5.35
CA PHE A 131 -14.69 -7.74 -6.72
C PHE A 131 -14.91 -6.25 -6.91
N PHE A 132 -14.44 -5.72 -8.03
CA PHE A 132 -14.61 -4.32 -8.38
C PHE A 132 -15.24 -4.21 -9.76
N THR A 133 -16.26 -3.37 -9.88
CA THR A 133 -16.85 -3.01 -11.17
C THR A 133 -16.72 -1.51 -11.35
N ILE A 134 -15.91 -1.13 -12.33
CA ILE A 134 -15.63 0.25 -12.70
C ILE A 134 -16.62 0.65 -13.80
N ALA A 135 -17.42 1.68 -13.55
CA ALA A 135 -18.48 2.10 -14.48
C ALA A 135 -17.93 2.60 -15.82
N GLY A 136 -16.73 3.17 -15.81
CA GLY A 136 -16.08 3.76 -16.96
C GLY A 136 -16.56 5.18 -17.27
N ASP A 137 -15.72 5.93 -17.97
CA ASP A 137 -15.97 7.30 -18.42
C ASP A 137 -15.62 7.41 -19.91
N VAL A 138 -16.49 8.06 -20.69
CA VAL A 138 -16.34 8.22 -22.14
C VAL A 138 -15.01 8.91 -22.50
N ALA A 139 -14.56 9.85 -21.66
CA ALA A 139 -13.29 10.56 -21.86
C ALA A 139 -12.15 10.06 -20.95
N GLY A 140 -12.39 9.00 -20.17
CA GLY A 140 -11.50 8.57 -19.10
C GLY A 140 -11.13 7.09 -19.16
N PHE A 141 -11.33 6.41 -18.03
CA PHE A 141 -11.04 4.99 -17.85
C PHE A 141 -12.18 4.14 -18.44
N VAL A 142 -11.87 3.02 -19.10
CA VAL A 142 -12.91 2.19 -19.74
C VAL A 142 -13.58 1.31 -18.68
N ALA A 143 -14.87 1.04 -18.86
CA ALA A 143 -15.62 0.15 -17.98
C ALA A 143 -14.95 -1.23 -17.90
N THR A 144 -14.75 -1.75 -16.70
CA THR A 144 -14.14 -3.07 -16.50
C THR A 144 -14.56 -3.67 -15.16
N SER A 145 -14.37 -4.97 -14.99
CA SER A 145 -14.48 -5.64 -13.71
C SER A 145 -13.22 -6.44 -13.39
N VAL A 146 -12.77 -6.36 -12.15
CA VAL A 146 -11.57 -7.06 -11.70
C VAL A 146 -11.80 -7.78 -10.39
N HIS A 147 -11.09 -8.89 -10.23
CA HIS A 147 -11.17 -9.79 -9.08
C HIS A 147 -9.82 -9.78 -8.38
N ALA A 148 -9.82 -9.56 -7.08
CA ALA A 148 -8.62 -9.56 -6.25
C ALA A 148 -8.84 -10.39 -4.98
N LYS A 149 -7.75 -10.69 -4.28
CA LYS A 149 -7.78 -11.25 -2.94
C LYS A 149 -7.22 -10.20 -1.97
N THR A 150 -7.90 -9.99 -0.84
CA THR A 150 -7.41 -9.08 0.19
C THR A 150 -6.23 -9.67 0.94
N ALA A 151 -5.38 -8.83 1.53
CA ALA A 151 -4.28 -9.26 2.38
C ALA A 151 -4.80 -10.08 3.56
N GLU A 152 -4.20 -11.25 3.80
CA GLU A 152 -4.53 -12.07 4.95
C GLU A 152 -4.14 -11.38 6.25
N ALA A 153 -4.88 -11.69 7.32
CA ALA A 153 -4.41 -11.39 8.65
C ALA A 153 -3.11 -12.16 8.94
N PHE A 154 -2.25 -11.57 9.75
CA PHE A 154 -1.04 -12.23 10.23
C PHE A 154 -0.73 -11.81 11.66
N SER A 155 0.02 -12.68 12.35
CA SER A 155 0.67 -12.37 13.62
C SER A 155 2.17 -12.25 13.40
N ALA A 156 2.83 -11.34 14.10
CA ALA A 156 4.29 -11.27 14.14
C ALA A 156 4.80 -11.43 15.57
N SER A 157 6.00 -11.96 15.70
CA SER A 157 6.72 -11.96 16.97
C SER A 157 7.15 -10.54 17.32
N ALA A 158 7.21 -10.24 18.61
CA ALA A 158 7.84 -9.00 19.06
C ALA A 158 9.31 -8.96 18.59
N LEU A 159 9.72 -7.83 18.05
CA LEU A 159 11.08 -7.56 17.63
C LEU A 159 11.87 -7.04 18.82
N ALA A 160 12.87 -7.80 19.22
CA ALA A 160 13.85 -7.37 20.20
C ALA A 160 14.99 -6.62 19.49
N VAL A 161 15.62 -5.68 20.18
CA VAL A 161 16.86 -5.07 19.70
C VAL A 161 17.94 -6.17 19.67
N PRO A 162 18.58 -6.42 18.50
CA PRO A 162 19.59 -7.47 18.42
C PRO A 162 20.86 -7.04 19.18
N PRO A 163 21.68 -7.99 19.67
CA PRO A 163 23.02 -7.68 20.15
C PRO A 163 23.85 -6.93 19.09
N ALA A 164 24.81 -6.13 19.52
CA ALA A 164 25.65 -5.36 18.60
C ALA A 164 26.34 -6.28 17.57
N GLY A 165 26.25 -5.90 16.29
CA GLY A 165 26.83 -6.65 15.17
C GLY A 165 26.03 -7.88 14.72
N GLN A 166 24.86 -8.15 15.32
CA GLN A 166 23.97 -9.24 14.90
C GLN A 166 22.87 -8.73 13.97
N ASP A 167 22.44 -9.61 13.06
CA ASP A 167 21.26 -9.38 12.23
C ASP A 167 20.00 -9.38 13.10
N LEU A 168 18.95 -8.69 12.63
CA LEU A 168 17.64 -8.74 13.24
C LEU A 168 16.75 -9.74 12.49
N PRO A 169 16.44 -10.92 13.07
CA PRO A 169 15.45 -11.81 12.52
C PRO A 169 14.04 -11.22 12.71
N VAL A 170 13.20 -11.34 11.68
CA VAL A 170 11.80 -10.96 11.71
C VAL A 170 10.96 -12.18 11.35
N THR A 171 9.91 -12.48 12.12
CA THR A 171 9.07 -13.66 11.91
C THR A 171 7.60 -13.33 11.99
N TRP A 172 6.80 -13.99 11.15
CA TRP A 172 5.36 -13.84 11.09
C TRP A 172 4.67 -15.17 10.73
N SER A 173 3.36 -15.26 10.99
CA SER A 173 2.56 -16.41 10.58
C SER A 173 2.57 -16.55 9.07
N GLN A 174 2.90 -17.73 8.53
CA GLN A 174 2.93 -17.98 7.09
C GLN A 174 1.58 -17.67 6.40
N PRO A 175 1.59 -17.25 5.13
CA PRO A 175 0.35 -17.06 4.38
C PRO A 175 -0.20 -18.41 3.93
N ASN A 176 -1.46 -18.41 3.48
CA ASN A 176 -2.11 -19.60 2.93
C ASN A 176 -1.72 -19.86 1.46
N ASP A 177 -1.05 -18.91 0.79
CA ASP A 177 -0.50 -19.07 -0.56
C ASP A 177 0.67 -18.11 -0.80
N ALA A 178 1.42 -18.31 -1.88
CA ALA A 178 2.68 -17.60 -2.16
C ALA A 178 2.52 -16.22 -2.85
N ASN A 179 1.31 -15.71 -3.04
CA ASN A 179 1.08 -14.48 -3.81
C ASN A 179 1.02 -13.21 -2.93
N GLY A 180 1.80 -13.18 -1.84
CA GLY A 180 1.90 -12.08 -0.89
C GLY A 180 3.36 -11.64 -0.67
N ALA A 181 3.52 -10.44 -0.12
CA ALA A 181 4.80 -9.92 0.34
C ALA A 181 4.68 -9.39 1.76
N MET A 182 5.78 -9.41 2.49
CA MET A 182 5.89 -8.77 3.79
C MET A 182 6.77 -7.54 3.70
N VAL A 183 6.21 -6.40 4.08
CA VAL A 183 6.92 -5.14 4.18
C VAL A 183 7.22 -4.89 5.65
N VAL A 184 8.49 -4.66 5.96
CA VAL A 184 8.95 -4.27 7.30
C VAL A 184 9.61 -2.90 7.20
N SER A 185 9.19 -1.97 8.04
CA SER A 185 9.77 -0.63 8.13
C SER A 185 10.24 -0.37 9.54
N LEU A 186 11.55 -0.20 9.72
CA LEU A 186 12.14 0.22 10.98
C LEU A 186 12.43 1.72 10.89
N ARG A 187 11.64 2.54 11.57
CA ARG A 187 11.74 4.00 11.50
C ARG A 187 12.42 4.52 12.75
N TYR A 188 13.29 5.51 12.59
CA TYR A 188 14.04 6.08 13.72
C TYR A 188 14.43 7.53 13.46
N ASN A 189 14.80 8.21 14.53
CA ASN A 189 15.50 9.50 14.46
C ASN A 189 17.00 9.25 14.25
N ASP A 190 17.55 9.74 13.14
CA ASP A 190 18.98 9.94 12.95
C ASP A 190 19.27 11.45 13.12
N PRO A 191 20.02 11.88 14.15
CA PRO A 191 20.32 13.29 14.37
C PRO A 191 21.20 13.89 13.26
N LEU A 192 21.81 13.07 12.41
CA LEU A 192 22.58 13.50 11.26
C LEU A 192 21.71 13.66 10.00
N ALA A 193 20.48 13.15 10.00
CA ALA A 193 19.53 13.30 8.91
C ALA A 193 18.68 14.56 9.09
N SER A 194 18.27 15.17 7.97
CA SER A 194 17.35 16.31 7.98
C SER A 194 15.97 15.93 8.52
N GLY A 195 15.34 16.84 9.26
CA GLY A 195 13.99 16.65 9.81
C GLY A 195 13.98 16.41 11.31
N THR A 196 12.82 16.58 11.93
CA THR A 196 12.60 16.37 13.37
C THR A 196 11.79 15.11 13.62
N GLY A 197 12.09 14.38 14.70
CA GLY A 197 11.39 13.15 15.04
C GLY A 197 11.89 11.96 14.21
N LEU A 198 11.02 11.00 13.91
CA LEU A 198 11.35 9.93 12.97
C LEU A 198 11.63 10.56 11.60
N ASN A 199 12.84 10.35 11.05
CA ASN A 199 13.29 10.99 9.82
C ASN A 199 14.06 10.04 8.88
N VAL A 200 14.36 8.82 9.35
CA VAL A 200 14.97 7.75 8.55
C VAL A 200 14.18 6.46 8.74
N GLN A 201 14.14 5.62 7.69
CA GLN A 201 13.60 4.28 7.77
C GLN A 201 14.53 3.26 7.09
N ILE A 202 14.61 2.06 7.66
CA ILE A 202 15.03 0.85 6.96
C ILE A 202 13.76 0.22 6.41
N TYR A 203 13.65 0.16 5.09
CA TYR A 203 12.53 -0.44 4.39
C TYR A 203 12.99 -1.79 3.83
N CYS A 204 12.29 -2.85 4.22
CA CYS A 204 12.54 -4.20 3.72
C CYS A 204 11.29 -4.76 3.06
N ASP A 205 11.51 -5.46 1.95
CA ASP A 205 10.51 -6.24 1.24
C ASP A 205 10.94 -7.72 1.24
N PHE A 206 10.12 -8.56 1.87
CA PHE A 206 10.36 -9.99 1.97
C PHE A 206 9.29 -10.75 1.18
N HIS A 207 9.71 -11.86 0.59
CA HIS A 207 8.75 -12.90 0.20
C HIS A 207 7.96 -13.33 1.43
N ASP A 208 6.66 -13.53 1.29
CA ASP A 208 5.80 -13.93 2.40
C ASP A 208 5.98 -15.42 2.74
N LYS A 209 7.12 -15.77 3.35
CA LYS A 209 7.50 -17.15 3.72
C LYS A 209 7.52 -17.41 5.23
N GLY A 210 7.08 -16.43 6.03
CA GLY A 210 7.03 -16.49 7.50
C GLY A 210 8.27 -15.95 8.21
N THR A 211 9.32 -15.59 7.47
CA THR A 211 10.58 -15.11 8.05
C THR A 211 11.35 -14.22 7.07
N GLY A 212 12.14 -13.30 7.64
CA GLY A 212 13.10 -12.45 6.96
C GLY A 212 14.24 -12.06 7.91
N THR A 213 15.28 -11.47 7.34
CA THR A 213 16.45 -11.03 8.12
C THR A 213 16.84 -9.62 7.69
N ILE A 214 16.98 -8.72 8.65
CA ILE A 214 17.47 -7.37 8.42
C ILE A 214 18.97 -7.33 8.77
N PRO A 215 19.86 -6.99 7.82
CA PRO A 215 21.30 -7.01 8.05
C PRO A 215 21.76 -6.13 9.22
N ALA A 216 22.74 -6.62 9.99
CA ALA A 216 23.36 -5.94 11.13
C ALA A 216 23.80 -4.51 10.80
N ALA A 217 24.39 -4.34 9.60
CA ALA A 217 24.88 -3.06 9.11
C ALA A 217 23.79 -1.98 8.99
N LEU A 218 22.55 -2.38 8.67
CA LEU A 218 21.42 -1.45 8.57
C LEU A 218 20.80 -1.19 9.94
N VAL A 219 20.57 -2.24 10.73
CA VAL A 219 19.80 -2.14 11.99
C VAL A 219 20.56 -1.45 13.12
N ALA A 220 21.89 -1.35 13.06
CA ALA A 220 22.71 -0.74 14.12
C ALA A 220 22.26 0.68 14.51
N LYS A 221 21.92 1.53 13.52
CA LYS A 221 21.45 2.90 13.78
C LYS A 221 20.05 2.95 14.40
N TRP A 222 19.15 2.10 13.92
CA TRP A 222 17.81 1.96 14.50
C TRP A 222 17.87 1.47 15.95
N ALA A 223 18.72 0.48 16.22
CA ALA A 223 18.95 -0.08 17.56
C ALA A 223 19.50 0.95 18.55
N GLY A 224 20.38 1.85 18.08
CA GLY A 224 20.97 2.92 18.89
C GLY A 224 20.05 4.13 19.13
N SER A 225 18.97 4.29 18.36
CA SER A 225 18.06 5.42 18.51
C SER A 225 17.12 5.25 19.71
N SER A 226 16.98 6.30 20.53
CA SER A 226 15.97 6.38 21.59
C SER A 226 14.56 6.68 21.09
N MET A 227 14.43 7.16 19.84
CA MET A 227 13.17 7.38 19.15
C MET A 227 13.10 6.46 17.94
N ARG A 228 12.37 5.36 18.10
CA ARG A 228 12.23 4.33 17.08
C ARG A 228 10.84 3.72 17.10
N GLU A 229 10.40 3.27 15.94
CA GLU A 229 9.21 2.46 15.78
C GLU A 229 9.46 1.40 14.71
N THR A 230 8.60 0.39 14.72
CA THR A 230 8.55 -0.62 13.66
C THR A 230 7.17 -0.60 13.05
N LEU A 231 7.05 -1.01 11.80
CA LEU A 231 5.77 -1.36 11.20
C LEU A 231 5.96 -2.62 10.37
N MET A 232 5.03 -3.55 10.49
CA MET A 232 4.96 -4.73 9.65
C MET A 232 3.62 -4.73 8.92
N GLN A 233 3.68 -4.97 7.62
CA GLN A 233 2.52 -4.99 6.76
C GLN A 233 2.59 -6.18 5.82
N ARG A 234 1.49 -6.94 5.75
CA ARG A 234 1.28 -7.92 4.69
C ARG A 234 0.65 -7.23 3.50
N LEU A 235 1.22 -7.47 2.32
CA LEU A 235 0.83 -6.86 1.05
C LEU A 235 0.32 -7.94 0.10
N ARG A 236 -0.84 -7.68 -0.50
CA ARG A 236 -1.37 -8.38 -1.67
C ARG A 236 -1.52 -7.39 -2.80
N THR A 237 -1.14 -7.81 -4.00
CA THR A 237 -1.39 -7.04 -5.21
C THR A 237 -2.06 -7.92 -6.25
N MET A 238 -2.96 -7.33 -7.02
CA MET A 238 -3.46 -7.90 -8.25
C MET A 238 -3.31 -6.85 -9.34
N ILE A 239 -2.60 -7.20 -10.40
CA ILE A 239 -2.44 -6.37 -11.59
C ILE A 239 -3.23 -7.05 -12.70
N TRP A 240 -4.28 -6.38 -13.16
CA TRP A 240 -5.06 -6.78 -14.32
C TRP A 240 -4.72 -5.86 -15.49
N GLN A 241 -4.39 -6.45 -16.62
CA GLN A 241 -4.27 -5.75 -17.90
C GLN A 241 -5.45 -6.15 -18.77
N ASP A 242 -6.10 -5.18 -19.38
CA ASP A 242 -7.17 -5.45 -20.34
C ASP A 242 -6.60 -6.15 -21.58
N PRO A 243 -7.15 -7.29 -22.01
CA PRO A 243 -6.68 -7.96 -23.22
C PRO A 243 -6.97 -7.16 -24.51
N ASN A 244 -7.92 -6.22 -24.47
CA ASN A 244 -8.39 -5.47 -25.64
C ASN A 244 -7.99 -3.99 -25.61
N SER A 245 -7.27 -3.53 -24.57
CA SER A 245 -6.80 -2.16 -24.47
C SER A 245 -5.47 -2.08 -23.71
N SER A 246 -4.85 -0.90 -23.66
CA SER A 246 -3.63 -0.70 -22.87
C SER A 246 -3.89 -0.47 -21.39
N GLN A 247 -5.15 -0.48 -20.92
CA GLN A 247 -5.44 -0.09 -19.54
C GLN A 247 -5.00 -1.14 -18.52
N TYR A 248 -4.63 -0.66 -17.34
CA TYR A 248 -4.28 -1.49 -16.19
C TYR A 248 -5.17 -1.16 -15.00
N VAL A 249 -5.45 -2.17 -14.18
CA VAL A 249 -5.97 -1.98 -12.82
C VAL A 249 -5.00 -2.65 -11.85
N ASN A 250 -4.48 -1.87 -10.90
CA ASN A 250 -3.72 -2.37 -9.77
C ASN A 250 -4.58 -2.30 -8.50
N VAL A 251 -4.93 -3.46 -7.96
CA VAL A 251 -5.54 -3.56 -6.63
C VAL A 251 -4.45 -3.86 -5.63
N VAL A 252 -4.24 -2.95 -4.69
CA VAL A 252 -3.28 -3.09 -3.60
C VAL A 252 -4.06 -3.27 -2.31
N SER A 253 -3.92 -4.43 -1.69
CA SER A 253 -4.50 -4.72 -0.39
C SER A 253 -3.42 -4.87 0.67
N THR A 254 -3.62 -4.24 1.82
CA THR A 254 -2.70 -4.30 2.95
C THR A 254 -3.39 -4.76 4.22
N PHE A 255 -2.68 -5.54 5.03
CA PHE A 255 -3.02 -5.82 6.41
C PHE A 255 -1.88 -5.33 7.28
N GLU A 256 -2.17 -4.45 8.23
CA GLU A 256 -1.18 -3.85 9.12
C GLU A 256 -1.45 -4.29 10.55
N ILE A 257 -0.39 -4.62 11.28
CA ILE A 257 -0.43 -4.72 12.73
C ILE A 257 0.27 -3.48 13.30
N PRO A 258 -0.47 -2.59 14.00
CA PRO A 258 0.14 -1.44 14.65
C PRO A 258 1.10 -1.89 15.77
N THR A 259 2.12 -1.07 15.98
CA THR A 259 3.18 -1.26 16.95
C THR A 259 2.86 -0.53 18.28
N PRO A 260 3.46 -1.00 19.39
CA PRO A 260 4.75 -1.69 19.41
C PRO A 260 4.68 -3.20 19.18
N LEU A 261 5.53 -3.67 18.27
CA LEU A 261 6.07 -5.03 18.28
C LEU A 261 7.41 -4.99 19.05
N SER A 262 7.45 -4.32 20.20
CA SER A 262 8.53 -4.31 21.19
C SER A 262 7.93 -4.03 22.57
N PRO A 263 8.46 -4.58 23.67
CA PRO A 263 8.07 -4.16 25.02
C PRO A 263 8.47 -2.71 25.32
#